data_AF-A0A922LKD2-F1
#
_entry.id   AF-A0A922LKD2-F1
#
_cell.length_a   1.000
_cell.length_b   1.000
_cell.length_c   1.000
_cell.angle_alpha   90.00
_cell.angle_beta   90.00
_cell.angle_gamma   90.00
#
_symmetry.space_group_name_H-M   'P 1'
#
loop_
_entity.id
_entity.type
_entity.pdbx_description
1 polymer ?
#
loop_
_entity_poly.entity_id
_entity_poly.type
_entity_poly.pdbx_seq_one_letter_code
_entity_poly.pdbx_strand_id
1 'polypeptide(L)'
;MFADWSNIKCVCLDVDSTACEDEGLDEIAGFLGVTDKVKKITEEAMNGELDITKALEARLSIMNLNLKKLTDFLDNHPVRLTPGVENLVNQFKENGVDVYLVSGGLYPLVNRVAKLLNIPEENVYANKLIFNNEGNTDC
;
A
#
# COMPACT_ATOMS: atom_id res chain seq x y z
N MET A 1 23.84 1.15 -17.93
CA MET A 1 23.35 -0.21 -18.23
C MET A 1 21.83 -0.09 -18.33
N PHE A 2 21.25 -0.29 -19.51
CA PHE A 2 19.80 -0.33 -19.65
C PHE A 2 19.34 -1.77 -19.42
N ALA A 3 18.27 -1.96 -18.65
CA ALA A 3 17.65 -3.26 -18.53
C ALA A 3 17.08 -3.69 -19.90
N ASP A 4 17.29 -4.94 -20.28
CA ASP A 4 16.68 -5.55 -21.46
C ASP A 4 15.27 -6.03 -21.09
N TRP A 5 14.26 -5.39 -21.68
CA TRP A 5 12.85 -5.70 -21.41
C TRP A 5 12.23 -6.70 -22.39
N SER A 6 12.99 -7.17 -23.39
CA SER A 6 12.46 -7.95 -24.52
C SER A 6 11.90 -9.32 -24.16
N ASN A 7 12.30 -9.91 -23.03
CA ASN A 7 11.90 -11.26 -22.59
C ASN A 7 11.23 -11.28 -21.22
N ILE A 8 10.77 -10.14 -20.72
CA ILE A 8 10.12 -10.07 -19.41
C ILE A 8 8.75 -10.73 -19.47
N LYS A 9 8.45 -11.54 -18.44
CA LYS A 9 7.18 -12.25 -18.30
C LYS A 9 6.27 -11.60 -17.27
N CYS A 10 6.86 -11.00 -16.24
CA CYS A 10 6.12 -10.26 -15.24
C CYS A 10 6.91 -9.07 -14.71
N VAL A 11 6.19 -8.10 -14.17
CA VAL A 11 6.73 -6.95 -13.45
C VAL A 11 6.05 -6.83 -12.10
N CYS A 12 6.82 -6.55 -11.06
CA CYS A 12 6.31 -6.23 -9.73
C CYS A 12 6.50 -4.74 -9.49
N LEU A 13 5.40 -4.05 -9.21
CA LEU A 13 5.41 -2.64 -8.85
C LEU A 13 5.21 -2.52 -7.35
N ASP A 14 6.03 -1.69 -6.72
CA ASP A 14 5.68 -1.11 -5.43
C ASP A 14 4.46 -0.18 -5.60
N VAL A 15 3.80 0.13 -4.49
CA VAL A 15 2.55 0.89 -4.48
C VAL A 15 2.79 2.29 -3.97
N ASP A 16 3.14 2.40 -2.69
CA ASP A 16 3.36 3.68 -2.03
C ASP A 16 4.54 4.42 -2.69
N SER A 17 4.36 5.71 -2.99
CA SER A 17 5.33 6.52 -3.74
C SER A 17 5.78 5.97 -5.12
N THR A 18 5.09 4.96 -5.67
CA THR A 18 5.44 4.31 -6.95
C THR A 18 4.24 4.21 -7.88
N ALA A 19 3.26 3.34 -7.59
CA ALA A 19 2.03 3.23 -8.38
C ALA A 19 0.99 4.30 -7.98
N CYS A 20 1.04 4.76 -6.74
CA CYS A 20 0.33 5.95 -6.29
C CYS A 20 1.31 6.99 -5.73
N GLU A 21 0.88 8.25 -5.74
CA GLU A 21 1.63 9.36 -5.15
C GLU A 21 1.56 9.36 -3.61
N ASP A 22 0.63 8.57 -3.06
CA ASP A 22 0.26 8.57 -1.65
C ASP A 22 1.09 7.56 -0.86
N GLU A 23 1.28 7.86 0.42
CA GLU A 23 1.82 6.94 1.44
C GLU A 23 0.66 6.44 2.30
N GLY A 24 0.19 5.21 2.04
CA GLY A 24 -1.10 4.75 2.56
C GLY A 24 -1.23 4.79 4.09
N LEU A 25 -0.16 4.47 4.82
CA LEU A 25 -0.15 4.52 6.30
C LEU A 25 -0.14 5.96 6.83
N ASP A 26 0.58 6.87 6.15
CA ASP A 26 0.69 8.27 6.56
C ASP A 26 -0.62 9.03 6.30
N GLU A 27 -1.31 8.72 5.20
CA GLU A 27 -2.64 9.28 4.90
C GLU A 27 -3.68 8.83 5.94
N ILE A 28 -3.66 7.56 6.36
CA ILE A 28 -4.51 7.08 7.47
C ILE A 28 -4.15 7.83 8.77
N ALA A 29 -2.86 7.98 9.07
CA ALA A 29 -2.40 8.69 10.26
C ALA A 29 -2.87 10.16 10.27
N GLY A 30 -2.83 10.82 9.11
CA GLY A 30 -3.39 12.17 8.89
C GLY A 30 -4.89 12.23 9.15
N PHE A 31 -5.65 11.31 8.56
CA PHE A 31 -7.10 11.21 8.78
C PHE A 31 -7.46 11.02 10.27
N LEU A 32 -6.64 10.28 11.01
CA LEU A 32 -6.84 10.01 12.44
C LEU A 32 -6.22 11.07 13.37
N GLY A 33 -5.50 12.06 12.85
CA GLY A 33 -4.84 13.09 13.63
C GLY A 33 -3.65 12.59 14.48
N VAL A 34 -2.96 11.54 14.04
CA VAL A 34 -1.82 10.91 14.74
C VAL A 34 -0.51 10.94 13.95
N THR A 35 -0.43 11.77 12.90
CA THR A 35 0.73 11.88 11.99
C THR A 35 2.07 11.99 12.72
N ASP A 36 2.20 12.90 13.68
CA ASP A 36 3.49 13.13 14.37
C ASP A 36 4.02 11.87 15.08
N LYS A 37 3.12 11.06 15.64
CA LYS A 37 3.50 9.82 16.34
C LYS A 37 3.92 8.73 15.35
N VAL A 38 3.20 8.60 14.24
CA VAL A 38 3.48 7.61 13.19
C VAL A 38 4.78 7.96 12.48
N LYS A 39 4.98 9.25 12.14
CA LYS A 39 6.18 9.74 11.46
C LYS A 39 7.45 9.43 12.23
N LYS A 40 7.42 9.63 13.55
CA LYS A 40 8.57 9.29 14.42
C LYS A 40 8.98 7.82 14.28
N ILE A 41 8.02 6.90 14.26
CA ILE A 41 8.31 5.47 14.08
C ILE A 41 8.82 5.17 12.67
N THR A 42 8.25 5.81 11.66
CA THR A 42 8.71 5.68 10.27
C THR A 42 10.17 6.09 10.14
N GLU A 43 10.57 7.21 10.75
CA GLU A 43 11.96 7.68 10.77
C GLU A 43 12.89 6.68 11.48
N GLU A 44 12.49 6.16 12.65
CA GLU A 44 13.26 5.12 13.38
C GLU A 44 13.43 3.83 12.54
N ALA A 45 12.39 3.39 11.83
CA ALA A 45 12.46 2.21 10.95
C ALA A 45 13.39 2.45 9.73
N MET A 46 13.27 3.60 9.08
CA MET A 46 14.10 3.95 7.91
C MET A 46 15.58 4.11 8.25
N ASN A 47 15.89 4.55 9.48
CA ASN A 47 17.26 4.62 9.99
C ASN A 47 17.83 3.25 10.39
N GLY A 48 17.02 2.18 10.31
CA GLY A 48 17.40 0.84 10.72
C GLY A 48 17.44 0.63 12.24
N GLU A 49 16.87 1.56 13.01
CA GLU A 49 16.83 1.51 14.48
C GLU A 49 15.68 0.61 14.97
N LEU A 50 14.64 0.46 14.15
CA LEU A 50 13.50 -0.39 14.43
C LEU A 50 13.27 -1.40 13.30
N ASP A 51 13.05 -2.66 13.67
CA ASP A 51 12.67 -3.73 12.75
C ASP A 51 11.36 -3.38 12.02
N ILE A 52 11.28 -3.70 10.73
CA ILE A 52 10.16 -3.28 9.88
C ILE A 52 8.81 -3.84 10.35
N THR A 53 8.80 -5.08 10.87
CA THR A 53 7.59 -5.71 11.42
C THR A 53 7.17 -4.98 12.68
N LYS A 54 8.11 -4.72 13.60
CA LYS A 54 7.84 -3.97 14.84
C LYS A 54 7.38 -2.53 14.56
N ALA A 55 7.95 -1.90 13.53
CA ALA A 55 7.55 -0.56 13.12
C ALA A 55 6.13 -0.54 12.57
N LEU A 56 5.73 -1.55 11.80
CA LEU A 56 4.35 -1.68 11.34
C LEU A 56 3.38 -1.90 12.51
N GLU A 57 3.68 -2.83 13.42
CA GLU A 57 2.87 -3.11 14.62
C GLU A 57 2.69 -1.85 15.48
N ALA A 58 3.78 -1.11 15.74
CA ALA A 58 3.73 0.12 16.54
C ALA A 58 2.89 1.21 15.88
N ARG A 59 3.00 1.39 14.56
CA ARG A 59 2.17 2.34 13.80
C ARG A 59 0.69 1.94 13.86
N LEU A 60 0.37 0.66 13.67
CA LEU A 60 -1.00 0.14 13.76
C LEU A 60 -1.59 0.32 15.15
N SER A 61 -0.81 0.07 16.21
CA SER A 61 -1.20 0.27 17.60
C SER A 61 -1.57 1.74 17.88
N ILE A 62 -0.79 2.70 17.37
CA ILE A 62 -1.07 4.13 17.52
C ILE A 62 -2.33 4.54 16.77
N MET A 63 -2.52 4.03 15.55
CA MET A 63 -3.72 4.33 14.75
C MET A 63 -4.98 3.72 15.36
N ASN A 64 -4.85 2.61 16.09
CA ASN A 64 -5.95 1.88 16.72
C ASN A 64 -7.11 1.71 15.73
N LEU A 65 -6.80 1.06 14.61
CA LEU A 65 -7.73 0.88 13.50
C LEU A 65 -8.80 -0.13 13.88
N ASN A 66 -10.03 0.19 13.47
CA ASN A 66 -11.15 -0.73 13.44
C ASN A 66 -11.78 -0.68 12.05
N LEU A 67 -12.65 -1.64 11.74
CA LEU A 67 -13.29 -1.73 10.44
C LEU A 67 -13.99 -0.43 10.04
N LYS A 68 -14.70 0.21 10.98
CA LYS A 68 -15.43 1.46 10.71
C LYS A 68 -14.49 2.59 10.29
N LYS A 69 -13.42 2.86 11.04
CA LYS A 69 -12.44 3.91 10.72
C LYS A 69 -11.78 3.67 9.36
N LEU A 70 -11.46 2.41 9.07
CA LEU A 70 -10.85 2.04 7.80
C LEU A 70 -11.84 2.27 6.66
N THR A 71 -13.09 1.80 6.76
CA THR A 71 -14.12 2.05 5.75
C THR A 71 -14.37 3.54 5.57
N ASP A 72 -14.53 4.30 6.66
CA ASP A 72 -14.73 5.76 6.60
C ASP A 72 -13.56 6.46 5.87
N PHE A 73 -12.32 6.05 6.11
CA PHE A 73 -11.15 6.55 5.38
C PHE A 73 -11.22 6.18 3.89
N LEU A 74 -11.50 4.91 3.58
CA LEU A 74 -11.51 4.41 2.21
C LEU A 74 -12.58 5.11 1.34
N ASP A 75 -13.73 5.46 1.93
CA ASP A 75 -14.84 6.11 1.23
C ASP A 75 -14.57 7.61 0.97
N ASN A 76 -13.77 8.26 1.81
CA ASN A 76 -13.51 9.70 1.74
C ASN A 76 -12.14 10.06 1.14
N HIS A 77 -11.27 9.08 0.92
CA HIS A 77 -9.91 9.31 0.44
C HIS A 77 -9.65 8.59 -0.89
N PRO A 78 -9.86 9.25 -2.04
CA PRO A 78 -9.61 8.65 -3.35
C PRO A 78 -8.12 8.43 -3.58
N VAL A 79 -7.78 7.38 -4.32
CA VAL A 79 -6.39 7.05 -4.68
C VAL A 79 -5.88 8.04 -5.74
N ARG A 80 -4.68 8.60 -5.53
CA ARG A 80 -3.96 9.38 -6.54
C ARG A 80 -2.92 8.50 -7.25
N LEU A 81 -3.23 8.07 -8.47
CA LEU A 81 -2.29 7.28 -9.28
C LEU A 81 -1.13 8.13 -9.78
N THR A 82 0.07 7.56 -9.76
CA THR A 82 1.26 8.23 -10.31
C THR A 82 1.04 8.53 -11.80
N PRO A 83 1.31 9.74 -12.29
CA PRO A 83 1.12 10.09 -13.69
C PRO A 83 1.81 9.12 -14.65
N GLY A 84 1.04 8.53 -15.57
CA GLY A 84 1.53 7.58 -16.56
C GLY A 84 1.56 6.11 -16.13
N VAL A 85 1.32 5.79 -14.85
CA VAL A 85 1.32 4.38 -14.39
C VAL A 85 0.23 3.55 -15.07
N GLU A 86 -0.95 4.12 -15.32
CA GLU A 86 -2.03 3.44 -16.01
C GLU A 86 -1.63 3.06 -17.44
N ASN A 87 -1.02 3.99 -18.18
CA ASN A 87 -0.51 3.73 -19.52
C ASN A 87 0.59 2.66 -19.51
N LEU A 88 1.50 2.72 -18.53
CA LEU A 88 2.57 1.74 -18.36
C LEU A 88 2.01 0.33 -18.11
N VAL A 89 1.06 0.20 -17.18
CA VAL A 89 0.42 -1.07 -16.85
C VAL A 89 -0.35 -1.63 -18.05
N ASN A 90 -1.06 -0.78 -18.79
CA ASN A 90 -1.77 -1.19 -20.00
C ASN A 90 -0.80 -1.70 -21.07
N GLN A 91 0.32 -1.01 -21.29
CA GLN A 91 1.36 -1.47 -22.23
C GLN A 91 1.93 -2.84 -21.84
N PHE A 92 2.20 -3.08 -20.55
CA PHE A 92 2.67 -4.41 -20.12
C PHE A 92 1.64 -5.49 -20.43
N LYS A 93 0.36 -5.27 -20.11
CA LYS A 93 -0.71 -6.22 -20.38
C LYS A 93 -0.90 -6.51 -21.87
N GLU A 94 -0.86 -5.47 -22.72
CA GLU A 94 -0.96 -5.60 -24.17
C GLU A 94 0.18 -6.45 -24.75
N ASN A 95 1.36 -6.42 -24.13
CA ASN A 95 2.51 -7.23 -24.50
C ASN A 95 2.54 -8.61 -23.83
N GLY A 96 1.47 -9.01 -23.12
CA GLY A 96 1.40 -10.30 -22.42
C GLY A 96 2.35 -10.40 -21.23
N VAL A 97 2.69 -9.27 -20.61
CA VAL A 97 3.49 -9.20 -19.38
C VAL A 97 2.55 -9.08 -18.19
N ASP A 98 2.66 -10.00 -17.23
CA ASP A 98 1.86 -9.96 -16.01
C ASP A 98 2.32 -8.83 -15.09
N VAL A 99 1.36 -8.11 -14.51
CA VAL A 99 1.65 -7.01 -13.57
C VAL A 99 1.22 -7.43 -12.18
N TYR A 100 2.11 -7.26 -11.22
CA TYR A 100 1.91 -7.53 -9.80
C TYR A 100 2.08 -6.25 -8.98
N LEU A 101 1.28 -6.11 -7.92
CA LEU A 101 1.50 -5.11 -6.88
C LEU A 101 2.07 -5.80 -5.64
N VAL A 102 3.21 -5.32 -5.15
CA VAL A 102 3.87 -5.84 -3.96
C VAL A 102 4.19 -4.66 -3.05
N SER A 103 3.52 -4.57 -1.90
CA SER A 103 3.63 -3.41 -1.01
C SER A 103 3.70 -3.82 0.47
N GLY A 104 4.44 -3.03 1.25
CA GLY A 104 4.45 -3.10 2.71
C GLY A 104 3.22 -2.47 3.37
N GLY A 105 2.35 -1.82 2.59
CA GLY A 105 1.10 -1.22 3.03
C GLY A 105 -0.02 -2.23 3.29
N LEU A 106 -1.23 -1.70 3.48
CA LEU A 106 -2.41 -2.50 3.84
C LEU A 106 -3.20 -2.91 2.59
N TYR A 107 -3.58 -4.19 2.53
CA TYR A 107 -4.30 -4.79 1.41
C TYR A 107 -5.53 -4.00 0.95
N PRO A 108 -6.40 -3.46 1.83
CA PRO A 108 -7.56 -2.69 1.38
C PRO A 108 -7.19 -1.43 0.58
N LEU A 109 -6.05 -0.80 0.85
CA LEU A 109 -5.56 0.37 0.12
C LEU A 109 -4.98 -0.06 -1.22
N VAL A 110 -4.09 -1.07 -1.19
CA VAL A 110 -3.43 -1.61 -2.40
C VAL A 110 -4.46 -2.18 -3.38
N ASN A 111 -5.51 -2.85 -2.90
CA ASN A 111 -6.54 -3.41 -3.76
C ASN A 111 -7.35 -2.31 -4.50
N ARG A 112 -7.46 -1.09 -3.96
CA ARG A 112 -8.08 0.03 -4.70
C ARG A 112 -7.22 0.45 -5.88
N VAL A 113 -5.90 0.52 -5.69
CA VAL A 113 -4.94 0.78 -6.77
C VAL A 113 -5.04 -0.33 -7.82
N ALA A 114 -5.05 -1.59 -7.40
CA ALA A 114 -5.19 -2.74 -8.31
C ALA A 114 -6.46 -2.64 -9.16
N LYS A 115 -7.61 -2.32 -8.56
CA LYS A 115 -8.89 -2.16 -9.26
C LYS A 115 -8.85 -1.03 -10.29
N LEU A 116 -8.28 0.12 -9.95
CA LEU A 116 -8.13 1.24 -10.89
C LEU A 116 -7.23 0.87 -12.07
N LEU A 117 -6.19 0.09 -11.82
CA LEU A 117 -5.25 -0.37 -12.84
C LEU A 117 -5.69 -1.67 -13.52
N ASN A 118 -6.89 -2.20 -13.23
CA ASN A 118 -7.40 -3.48 -13.73
C ASN A 118 -6.46 -4.67 -13.49
N ILE A 119 -5.69 -4.67 -12.39
CA ILE A 119 -4.80 -5.75 -11.99
C ILE A 119 -5.62 -6.77 -11.19
N PRO A 120 -5.54 -8.08 -11.50
CA PRO A 120 -6.34 -9.09 -10.83
C PRO A 120 -5.91 -9.25 -9.36
N GLU A 121 -6.86 -9.61 -8.48
CA GLU A 121 -6.61 -9.66 -7.02
C GLU A 121 -5.55 -10.71 -6.65
N GLU A 122 -5.44 -11.80 -7.40
CA GLU A 122 -4.40 -12.82 -7.23
C GLU A 122 -2.97 -12.29 -7.45
N ASN A 123 -2.82 -11.15 -8.12
CA ASN A 123 -1.55 -10.49 -8.36
C ASN A 123 -1.23 -9.39 -7.33
N VAL A 124 -1.98 -9.33 -6.22
CA VAL A 124 -1.82 -8.32 -5.16
C VAL A 124 -1.25 -8.95 -3.89
N TYR A 125 -0.06 -8.50 -3.51
CA TYR A 125 0.63 -8.90 -2.29
C TYR A 125 0.82 -7.70 -1.36
N ALA A 126 0.12 -7.71 -0.22
CA ALA A 126 0.15 -6.66 0.79
C ALA A 126 -0.26 -7.20 2.17
N ASN A 127 -0.02 -6.42 3.23
CA ASN A 127 -0.36 -6.83 4.59
C ASN A 127 -1.88 -6.84 4.81
N LYS A 128 -2.40 -7.93 5.39
CA LYS A 128 -3.82 -8.06 5.72
C LYS A 128 -4.03 -7.81 7.20
N LEU A 129 -4.90 -6.86 7.54
CA LEU A 129 -5.31 -6.64 8.92
C LEU A 129 -6.17 -7.81 9.40
N ILE A 130 -5.89 -8.25 10.62
CA ILE A 130 -6.72 -9.20 11.36
C ILE A 130 -7.53 -8.39 12.37
N PHE A 131 -8.82 -8.66 12.45
CA PHE A 131 -9.72 -8.02 13.41
C PHE A 131 -10.20 -9.04 14.43
N ASN A 132 -10.23 -8.66 15.70
CA ASN A 132 -10.81 -9.46 16.76
C ASN A 132 -12.35 -9.42 16.71
N ASN A 133 -13.01 -10.16 17.61
CA ASN A 133 -14.47 -10.25 17.68
C ASN A 133 -15.17 -8.90 17.97
N GLU A 134 -14.44 -7.90 18.45
CA GLU A 134 -14.93 -6.55 18.73
C GLU A 134 -14.73 -5.61 17.53
N GLY A 135 -14.12 -6.10 16.44
CA GLY A 135 -13.86 -5.32 15.22
C GLY A 135 -12.62 -4.42 15.30
N ASN A 136 -11.81 -4.57 16.35
CA ASN A 136 -10.53 -3.86 16.51
C ASN A 136 -9.40 -4.68 15.91
N THR A 137 -8.35 -4.01 15.43
CA THR A 137 -7.15 -4.68 14.92
C THR A 137 -6.48 -5.52 16.00
N ASP A 138 -6.20 -6.78 15.67
CA ASP A 138 -5.43 -7.72 16.50
C ASP A 138 -4.01 -7.75 15.92
N CYS A 139 -3.12 -6.96 16.54
CA CYS A 139 -1.74 -6.76 16.09
C CYS A 139 -0.80 -7.56 16.99
#